data_AF-A0A7X5Q9G6-F1
#
_entry.id   AF-A0A7X5Q9G6-F1
#
_cell.length_a   1.000
_cell.length_b   1.000
_cell.length_c   1.000
_cell.angle_alpha   90.00
_cell.angle_beta   90.00
_cell.angle_gamma   90.00
#
_symmetry.space_group_name_H-M   'P 1'
#
loop_
_entity.id
_entity.type
_entity.pdbx_description
1 polymer ?
#
loop_
_entity_poly.entity_id
_entity_poly.type
_entity_poly.pdbx_seq_one_letter_code
_entity_poly.pdbx_strand_id
1 'polypeptide(L)'
;MDRKEFFSHAFKLAASKGLQVLEQTKVGKALEKYSEEPDSSSTNKHRPPGASHSDEEFLQSCTGCDACMAACPVSVIFIEDLEKRDPLIYSDQEPCIHCPGYPCIVSCPTGALSKENGLKLSRALPWKEGLL
;
A
#
# COMPACT_ATOMS: atom_id res chain seq x y z
N MET A 1 -21.66 0.59 -25.88
CA MET A 1 -22.15 -0.68 -25.31
C MET A 1 -22.06 -0.56 -23.80
N ASP A 2 -23.20 -0.61 -23.11
CA ASP A 2 -23.29 -0.33 -21.67
C ASP A 2 -22.76 -1.53 -20.87
N ARG A 3 -21.77 -1.28 -20.01
CA ARG A 3 -21.10 -2.30 -19.18
C ARG A 3 -22.14 -3.04 -18.31
N LYS A 4 -23.19 -2.35 -17.84
CA LYS A 4 -24.20 -2.92 -16.95
C LYS A 4 -25.11 -3.92 -17.66
N GLU A 5 -25.42 -3.66 -18.93
CA GLU A 5 -26.27 -4.53 -19.74
C GLU A 5 -25.56 -5.85 -20.08
N PHE A 6 -24.25 -5.80 -20.33
CA PHE A 6 -23.45 -7.00 -20.59
C PHE A 6 -23.39 -7.93 -19.38
N PHE A 7 -23.16 -7.38 -18.17
CA PHE A 7 -23.14 -8.17 -16.94
C PHE A 7 -24.54 -8.65 -16.53
N SER A 8 -25.60 -7.86 -16.76
CA SER A 8 -26.99 -8.26 -16.46
C SER A 8 -27.47 -9.39 -17.37
N HIS A 9 -27.13 -9.36 -18.67
CA HIS A 9 -27.51 -10.43 -19.59
C HIS A 9 -26.75 -11.73 -19.33
N ALA A 10 -25.46 -11.64 -18.96
CA ALA A 10 -24.67 -12.81 -18.53
C ALA A 10 -25.24 -13.43 -17.24
N PHE A 11 -25.72 -12.61 -16.31
CA PHE A 11 -26.35 -13.06 -15.06
C PHE A 11 -27.74 -13.67 -15.31
N LYS A 12 -28.54 -13.12 -16.23
CA LYS A 12 -29.86 -13.66 -16.62
C LYS A 12 -29.76 -14.98 -17.38
N LEU A 13 -28.73 -15.16 -18.21
CA LEU A 13 -28.44 -16.43 -18.88
C LEU A 13 -27.99 -17.53 -17.90
N ALA A 14 -27.39 -17.17 -16.76
CA ALA A 14 -27.05 -18.11 -15.69
C ALA A 14 -28.28 -18.55 -14.84
N ALA A 15 -29.36 -17.78 -14.84
CA ALA A 15 -30.54 -18.01 -14.00
C ALA A 15 -31.55 -19.04 -14.57
N SER A 16 -31.44 -19.49 -15.83
CA SER A 16 -32.33 -20.52 -16.37
C SER A 16 -31.82 -21.93 -16.06
N LYS A 17 -32.39 -22.55 -15.01
CA LYS A 17 -32.37 -24.00 -14.65
C LYS A 17 -31.01 -24.73 -14.52
N GLY A 18 -29.88 -24.10 -14.84
CA GLY A 18 -28.53 -24.67 -14.66
C GLY A 18 -27.91 -24.38 -13.29
N LEU A 19 -28.42 -23.37 -12.57
CA LEU A 19 -27.78 -22.87 -11.34
C LEU A 19 -27.86 -23.83 -10.14
N GLN A 20 -28.93 -24.62 -10.03
CA GLN A 20 -29.08 -25.59 -8.93
C GLN A 20 -28.08 -26.76 -9.01
N VAL A 21 -27.47 -26.99 -10.17
CA VAL A 21 -26.41 -28.02 -10.31
C VAL A 21 -25.05 -27.47 -9.87
N LEU A 22 -24.82 -26.16 -9.99
CA LEU A 22 -23.52 -25.55 -9.69
C LEU A 22 -23.23 -25.46 -8.18
N GLU A 23 -24.25 -25.31 -7.33
CA GLU A 23 -24.10 -25.34 -5.86
C GLU A 23 -23.50 -26.65 -5.32
N GLN A 24 -23.70 -27.77 -6.03
CA GLN A 24 -23.16 -29.08 -5.61
C GLN A 24 -21.83 -29.43 -6.29
N THR A 25 -21.39 -28.64 -7.26
CA THR A 25 -20.09 -28.86 -7.89
C THR A 25 -18.99 -28.21 -7.07
N LYS A 26 -17.83 -28.88 -7.00
CA LYS A 26 -16.60 -28.33 -6.40
C LYS A 26 -16.23 -26.95 -6.98
N VAL A 27 -16.67 -26.66 -8.20
CA VAL A 27 -16.48 -25.40 -8.91
C VAL A 27 -17.29 -24.26 -8.26
N GLY A 28 -18.53 -24.50 -7.81
CA GLY A 28 -19.35 -23.49 -7.14
C GLY A 28 -18.72 -23.02 -5.81
N LYS A 29 -18.27 -23.96 -4.99
CA LYS A 29 -17.54 -23.64 -3.74
C LYS A 29 -16.17 -22.99 -3.99
N ALA A 30 -15.52 -23.32 -5.10
CA ALA A 30 -14.27 -22.67 -5.48
C ALA A 30 -14.47 -21.22 -5.91
N LEU A 31 -15.60 -20.89 -6.54
CA LEU A 31 -15.95 -19.51 -6.94
C LEU A 31 -16.30 -18.62 -5.73
N GLU A 32 -16.95 -19.15 -4.69
CA GLU A 32 -17.24 -18.43 -3.45
C GLU A 32 -15.94 -18.00 -2.73
N LYS A 33 -14.91 -18.86 -2.77
CA LYS A 33 -13.56 -18.54 -2.26
C LYS A 33 -12.86 -17.40 -3.04
N TYR A 34 -13.25 -17.15 -4.29
CA TYR A 34 -12.74 -16.05 -5.11
C TYR A 34 -13.59 -14.77 -5.01
N SER A 35 -14.71 -14.81 -4.27
CA SER A 35 -15.62 -13.67 -4.07
C SER A 35 -15.32 -12.86 -2.81
N GLU A 36 -14.30 -13.26 -2.04
CA GLU A 36 -13.74 -12.40 -1.01
C GLU A 36 -13.00 -11.25 -1.70
N GLU A 37 -13.62 -10.07 -1.72
CA GLU A 37 -12.94 -8.80 -1.97
C GLU A 37 -11.66 -8.81 -1.13
N PRO A 38 -10.48 -8.50 -1.71
CA PRO A 38 -9.23 -8.54 -0.96
C PRO A 38 -9.39 -7.72 0.31
N ASP A 39 -9.20 -8.37 1.46
CA ASP A 39 -9.23 -7.72 2.76
C ASP A 39 -8.36 -6.46 2.69
N SER A 40 -9.01 -5.30 2.81
CA SER A 40 -8.40 -3.97 2.81
C SER A 40 -7.31 -3.80 3.88
N SER A 41 -7.06 -4.81 4.72
CA SER A 41 -5.93 -4.87 5.65
C SER A 41 -4.69 -5.53 5.02
N SER A 42 -4.07 -4.85 4.04
CA SER A 42 -2.69 -5.21 3.64
C SER A 42 -1.77 -5.01 4.86
N THR A 43 -1.35 -6.11 5.49
CA THR A 43 -0.52 -6.09 6.70
C THR A 43 0.92 -5.58 6.47
N ASN A 44 1.30 -5.32 5.21
CA ASN A 44 2.64 -4.93 4.81
C ASN A 44 2.74 -3.45 4.37
N LYS A 45 2.09 -2.56 5.13
CA LYS A 45 2.16 -1.12 4.90
C LYS A 45 3.19 -0.44 5.79
N HIS A 46 3.99 0.44 5.21
CA HIS A 46 5.07 1.15 5.90
C HIS A 46 5.17 2.59 5.44
N ARG A 47 5.72 3.46 6.28
CA ARG A 47 6.01 4.86 5.92
C ARG A 47 7.10 4.96 4.85
N PRO A 48 7.13 6.04 4.05
CA PRO A 48 8.22 6.27 3.11
C PRO A 48 9.60 6.34 3.79
N PRO A 49 10.69 6.09 3.04
CA PRO A 49 12.05 6.18 3.57
C PRO A 49 12.32 7.51 4.28
N GLY A 50 12.97 7.44 5.44
CA GLY A 50 13.33 8.61 6.24
C GLY A 50 12.23 9.14 7.17
N ALA A 51 11.08 8.46 7.25
CA ALA A 51 10.08 8.78 8.26
C ALA A 51 10.64 8.69 9.69
N SER A 52 10.14 9.54 10.58
CA SER A 52 10.44 9.49 12.02
C SER A 52 10.13 8.11 12.61
N HIS A 53 10.74 7.78 13.75
CA HIS A 53 10.63 6.44 14.35
C HIS A 53 9.25 6.15 14.92
N SER A 54 8.61 7.14 15.52
CA SER A 54 7.25 7.02 15.99
C SER A 54 6.30 7.61 14.94
N ASP A 55 5.14 6.96 14.80
CA ASP A 55 4.10 7.44 13.91
C ASP A 55 3.60 8.83 14.34
N GLU A 56 3.56 9.08 15.64
CA GLU A 56 3.12 10.35 16.20
C GLU A 56 4.07 11.52 15.87
N GLU A 57 5.39 11.32 15.95
CA GLU A 57 6.37 12.34 15.51
C GLU A 57 6.25 12.61 14.01
N PHE A 58 6.02 11.57 13.22
CA PHE A 58 5.81 11.70 11.78
C PHE A 58 4.56 12.53 11.48
N LEU A 59 3.43 12.19 12.10
CA LEU A 59 2.15 12.88 11.92
C LEU A 59 2.20 14.35 12.40
N GLN A 60 2.98 14.66 13.43
CA GLN A 60 3.19 16.04 13.88
C GLN A 60 4.01 16.89 12.87
N SER A 61 4.89 16.25 12.11
CA SER A 61 5.82 16.93 11.19
C SER A 61 5.33 16.93 9.74
N CYS A 62 4.54 15.93 9.35
CA CYS A 62 3.99 15.80 8.00
C CYS A 62 2.82 16.77 7.82
N THR A 63 2.90 17.63 6.80
CA THR A 63 1.85 18.61 6.49
C THR A 63 0.86 18.11 5.45
N GLY A 64 1.02 16.88 4.95
CA GLY A 64 0.19 16.36 3.86
C GLY A 64 0.45 17.04 2.50
N CYS A 65 1.61 17.65 2.27
CA CYS A 65 1.89 18.39 1.03
C CYS A 65 2.12 17.52 -0.23
N ASP A 66 2.15 16.19 -0.08
CA ASP A 66 2.36 15.20 -1.15
C ASP A 66 3.64 15.32 -1.98
N ALA A 67 4.58 16.17 -1.58
CA ALA A 67 5.83 16.37 -2.31
C ALA A 67 6.61 15.04 -2.49
N CYS A 68 6.58 14.17 -1.47
CA CYS A 68 7.21 12.85 -1.53
C CYS A 68 6.56 11.91 -2.53
N MET A 69 5.22 11.94 -2.65
CA MET A 69 4.46 11.17 -3.63
C MET A 69 4.82 11.63 -5.05
N ALA A 70 4.79 12.94 -5.29
CA ALA A 70 5.13 13.51 -6.59
C ALA A 70 6.59 13.27 -7.00
N ALA A 71 7.51 13.20 -6.02
CA ALA A 71 8.93 12.98 -6.28
C ALA A 71 9.30 11.49 -6.47
N CYS A 72 8.43 10.54 -6.14
CA CYS A 72 8.73 9.12 -6.18
C CYS A 72 8.80 8.61 -7.64
N PRO A 73 9.98 8.25 -8.18
CA PRO A 73 10.11 7.92 -9.61
C PRO A 73 9.41 6.62 -10.03
N VAL A 74 9.17 5.75 -9.05
CA VAL A 74 8.52 4.45 -9.23
C VAL A 74 7.08 4.45 -8.69
N SER A 75 6.54 5.60 -8.29
CA SER A 75 5.12 5.77 -7.93
C SER A 75 4.58 4.83 -6.84
N VAL A 76 5.42 4.36 -5.91
CA VAL A 76 5.03 3.41 -4.84
C VAL A 76 4.54 4.08 -3.55
N ILE A 77 4.40 5.41 -3.51
CA ILE A 77 3.89 6.15 -2.34
C ILE A 77 2.44 6.51 -2.61
N PHE A 78 1.54 6.05 -1.76
CA PHE A 78 0.10 6.22 -1.87
C PHE A 78 -0.45 7.02 -0.69
N ILE A 79 -1.57 7.72 -0.91
CA ILE A 79 -2.29 8.47 0.13
C ILE A 79 -3.57 7.70 0.47
N GLU A 80 -3.60 7.02 1.62
CA GLU A 80 -4.73 6.16 2.03
C GLU A 80 -5.89 6.98 2.63
N ASP A 81 -5.55 7.94 3.49
CA ASP A 81 -6.51 8.86 4.11
C ASP A 81 -6.39 10.22 3.44
N LEU A 82 -7.38 10.62 2.63
CA LEU A 82 -7.36 11.88 1.90
C LEU A 82 -7.53 13.11 2.81
N GLU A 83 -8.08 12.93 4.02
CA GLU A 83 -8.23 14.01 5.00
C GLU A 83 -6.94 14.20 5.78
N LYS A 84 -6.34 13.12 6.28
CA LYS A 84 -5.05 13.16 6.98
C LYS A 84 -3.85 13.29 6.03
N ARG A 85 -4.08 13.04 4.74
CA ARG A 85 -3.06 13.02 3.67
C ARG A 85 -1.89 12.11 4.03
N ASP A 86 -2.21 10.87 4.38
CA ASP A 86 -1.30 9.96 5.06
C ASP A 86 -0.48 9.09 4.08
N PRO A 87 0.83 9.35 3.88
CA PRO A 87 1.63 8.66 2.88
C PRO A 87 2.12 7.30 3.38
N LEU A 88 1.90 6.27 2.55
CA LEU A 88 2.24 4.87 2.84
C LEU A 88 2.78 4.17 1.60
N ILE A 89 3.54 3.10 1.83
CA ILE A 89 4.05 2.16 0.83
C ILE A 89 3.51 0.78 1.18
N TYR A 90 3.05 0.05 0.18
CA TYR A 90 2.52 -1.31 0.30
C TYR A 90 3.49 -2.28 -0.36
N SER A 91 4.36 -2.93 0.43
CA SER A 91 5.47 -3.73 -0.11
C SER A 91 5.01 -4.96 -0.88
N ASP A 92 3.77 -5.40 -0.65
CA ASP A 92 3.09 -6.50 -1.33
C ASP A 92 2.49 -6.11 -2.69
N GLN A 93 2.25 -4.82 -2.94
CA GLN A 93 1.82 -4.33 -4.25
C GLN A 93 3.01 -3.93 -5.12
N GLU A 94 3.77 -2.94 -4.67
CA GLU A 94 4.97 -2.48 -5.36
C GLU A 94 6.05 -2.07 -4.33
N PRO A 95 7.21 -2.75 -4.31
CA PRO A 95 8.22 -2.52 -3.28
C PRO A 95 9.02 -1.23 -3.52
N CYS A 96 9.35 -0.54 -2.44
CA CYS A 96 10.30 0.58 -2.48
C CYS A 96 11.71 0.09 -2.86
N ILE A 97 12.25 0.62 -3.96
CA ILE A 97 13.57 0.24 -4.47
C ILE A 97 14.74 1.07 -3.89
N HIS A 98 14.48 1.94 -2.91
CA HIS A 98 15.50 2.84 -2.33
C HIS A 98 16.28 3.61 -3.40
N CYS A 99 15.56 4.42 -4.18
CA CYS A 99 16.13 5.18 -5.30
C CYS A 99 17.39 5.96 -4.90
N PRO A 100 18.43 6.00 -5.76
CA PRO A 100 19.60 6.83 -5.55
C PRO A 100 19.23 8.29 -5.25
N GLY A 101 19.86 8.86 -4.23
CA GLY A 101 19.59 10.25 -3.82
C GLY A 101 18.31 10.45 -2.99
N TYR A 102 17.45 9.44 -2.85
CA TYR A 102 16.19 9.50 -2.10
C TYR A 102 15.32 10.74 -2.44
N PRO A 103 14.77 10.84 -3.66
CA PRO A 103 13.94 11.98 -4.06
C PRO A 103 12.76 12.27 -3.12
N CYS A 104 12.17 11.23 -2.52
CA CYS A 104 11.12 11.36 -1.51
C CYS A 104 11.58 12.10 -0.24
N ILE A 105 12.84 11.88 0.19
CA ILE A 105 13.43 12.59 1.32
C ILE A 105 13.80 14.02 0.93
N VAL A 106 14.44 14.20 -0.24
CA VAL A 106 14.89 15.52 -0.72
C VAL A 106 13.72 16.48 -0.96
N SER A 107 12.58 15.97 -1.40
CA SER A 107 11.37 16.76 -1.64
C SER A 107 10.59 17.12 -0.38
N CYS A 108 10.91 16.54 0.79
CA CYS A 108 10.18 16.81 2.02
C CYS A 108 10.58 18.16 2.63
N PRO A 109 9.68 19.17 2.66
CA PRO A 109 10.04 20.52 3.10
C PRO A 109 10.13 20.65 4.63
N THR A 110 9.44 19.79 5.38
CA THR A 110 9.35 19.88 6.84
C THR A 110 10.34 18.98 7.57
N GLY A 111 11.01 18.08 6.85
CA GLY A 111 11.87 17.07 7.45
C GLY A 111 11.13 15.88 8.08
N ALA A 112 9.80 15.75 7.86
CA ALA A 112 9.05 14.54 8.24
C ALA A 112 9.68 13.27 7.61
N LEU A 113 10.23 13.41 6.41
CA LEU A 113 11.17 12.46 5.81
C LEU A 113 12.57 13.08 5.83
N SER A 114 13.52 12.46 6.55
CA SER A 114 14.90 12.93 6.65
C SER A 114 15.90 11.78 6.66
N LYS A 115 17.14 12.05 6.20
CA LYS A 115 18.24 11.06 6.28
C LYS A 115 18.62 10.75 7.74
N GLU A 116 18.44 11.71 8.64
CA GLU A 116 18.78 11.57 10.05
C GLU A 116 17.90 10.55 10.76
N ASN A 117 16.61 10.50 10.42
CA ASN A 117 15.68 9.52 10.94
C ASN A 117 16.09 8.08 10.59
N GLY A 118 16.62 7.84 9.38
CA GLY A 118 17.15 6.52 8.99
C GLY A 118 18.43 6.12 9.73
N LEU A 119 19.26 7.09 10.13
CA LEU A 119 20.55 6.83 10.80
C LEU A 119 20.41 6.53 12.29
N LYS A 120 19.38 7.04 12.94
CA LYS A 120 19.11 6.79 14.37
C LYS A 120 18.88 5.30 14.66
N LEU A 121 18.21 4.55 13.78
CA LEU A 121 18.11 3.07 13.86
C LEU A 121 19.49 2.41 13.78
N SER A 122 20.36 2.85 12.88
CA SER A 122 21.71 2.26 12.70
C SER A 122 22.66 2.49 13.88
N ARG A 123 22.37 3.46 14.76
CA ARG A 123 23.16 3.74 15.97
C ARG A 123 22.59 3.04 17.21
N ALA A 124 21.31 2.69 17.19
CA ALA A 124 20.63 2.02 18.30
C ALA A 124 20.75 0.49 18.25
N LEU A 125 21.34 -0.08 17.20
CA LEU A 125 21.40 -1.53 17.00
C LEU A 125 22.69 -2.14 17.57
N PRO A 126 22.59 -3.18 18.44
CA PRO A 126 23.73 -3.76 19.18
C PRO A 126 24.70 -4.61 18.35
N TRP A 127 24.44 -4.84 17.06
CA TRP A 127 25.29 -5.69 16.21
C TRP A 127 26.53 -5.00 15.62
N LYS A 128 26.87 -3.79 16.08
CA LYS A 128 28.06 -3.03 15.63
C LYS A 128 29.35 -3.36 16.39
N GLU A 129 29.32 -4.23 17.39
CA GLU A 129 30.46 -4.48 18.30
C GLU A 129 31.33 -5.70 17.91
N GLY A 130 31.22 -6.24 16.70
CA GLY A 130 31.84 -7.53 16.34
C GLY A 130 32.56 -7.60 14.99
N LEU A 131 33.02 -6.48 14.44
CA LEU A 131 33.78 -6.46 13.18
C LEU A 131 34.94 -5.46 13.22
N LEU A 132 35.88 -5.73 14.14
CA LEU A 132 37.28 -5.28 14.08
C LEU A 132 38.16 -6.42 14.60
#